data_AF-A0A7Z9R2T1-F1
#
_entry.id   AF-A0A7Z9R2T1-F1
#
_cell.length_a   1.000
_cell.length_b   1.000
_cell.length_c   1.000
_cell.angle_alpha   90.00
_cell.angle_beta   90.00
_cell.angle_gamma   90.00
#
_symmetry.space_group_name_H-M   'P 1'
#
loop_
_entity.id
_entity.type
_entity.pdbx_description
1 polymer ?
#
loop_
_entity_poly.entity_id
_entity_poly.type
_entity_poly.pdbx_seq_one_letter_code
_entity_poly.pdbx_strand_id
1 'polypeptide(L)'
;MSRILLEEVFNTDIDQAQDQIVFCGDSPNDTPMFGFFENSVGVANVLDYTDELEQQPHWLTTKRAAAGFVELAEILLDAHSAAS
;
A
#
# COMPACT_ATOMS: atom_id res chain seq x y z
N MET A 1 -5.02 14.13 -2.82
CA MET A 1 -5.73 13.94 -1.54
C MET A 1 -4.78 13.52 -0.42
N SER A 2 -4.00 12.45 -0.59
CA SER A 2 -3.16 11.88 0.48
C SER A 2 -2.14 12.84 1.08
N ARG A 3 -1.48 13.67 0.24
CA ARG A 3 -0.54 14.70 0.72
C ARG A 3 -1.19 15.67 1.72
N ILE A 4 -2.36 16.20 1.38
CA ILE A 4 -3.12 17.14 2.22
C ILE A 4 -3.55 16.45 3.53
N LEU A 5 -4.08 15.22 3.45
CA LEU A 5 -4.49 14.47 4.65
C LEU A 5 -3.31 14.23 5.60
N LEU A 6 -2.18 13.77 5.09
CA LEU A 6 -0.99 13.48 5.90
C LEU A 6 -0.40 14.74 6.53
N GLU A 7 -0.35 15.84 5.78
CA GLU A 7 0.12 17.12 6.29
C GLU A 7 -0.83 17.69 7.35
N GLU A 8 -2.14 17.78 7.06
CA GLU A 8 -3.09 18.49 7.92
C GLU A 8 -3.53 17.69 9.14
N VAL A 9 -3.68 16.36 9.02
CA VAL A 9 -4.20 15.51 10.11
C VAL A 9 -3.08 14.82 10.89
N PHE A 10 -2.04 14.37 10.18
CA PHE A 10 -0.96 13.59 10.77
C PHE A 10 0.34 14.39 10.94
N ASN A 11 0.37 15.66 10.52
CA ASN A 11 1.56 16.53 10.57
C ASN A 11 2.80 15.83 9.99
N THR A 12 2.59 15.09 8.89
CA THR A 12 3.56 14.20 8.26
C THR A 12 3.83 14.66 6.83
N ASP A 13 5.10 14.95 6.52
CA ASP A 13 5.53 15.16 5.14
C ASP A 13 5.66 13.80 4.44
N ILE A 14 4.76 13.58 3.48
CA ILE A 14 4.67 12.34 2.71
C ILE A 14 5.97 12.02 1.94
N ASP A 15 6.75 13.03 1.53
CA ASP A 15 8.00 12.80 0.80
C ASP A 15 9.13 12.36 1.73
N GLN A 16 9.04 12.67 3.03
CA GLN A 16 10.05 12.33 4.04
C GLN A 16 9.71 11.08 4.86
N ALA A 17 8.46 10.63 4.81
CA ALA A 17 7.95 9.52 5.62
C ALA A 17 7.70 8.22 4.81
N GLN A 18 8.38 8.05 3.67
CA GLN A 18 8.22 6.89 2.79
C GLN A 18 8.43 5.55 3.50
N ASP A 19 9.41 5.51 4.42
CA ASP A 19 9.77 4.34 5.21
C ASP A 19 8.74 3.97 6.30
N GLN A 20 7.82 4.89 6.62
CA GLN A 20 6.82 4.76 7.67
C GLN A 20 5.40 4.55 7.13
N ILE A 21 5.22 4.61 5.81
CA ILE A 21 3.91 4.53 5.16
C ILE A 21 3.84 3.30 4.27
N VAL A 22 2.84 2.46 4.50
CA VAL A 22 2.45 1.38 3.57
C VAL A 22 1.19 1.83 2.82
N PHE A 23 1.23 1.75 1.49
CA PHE A 23 0.06 1.96 0.66
C PHE A 23 -0.53 0.61 0.24
N CYS A 24 -1.85 0.45 0.33
CA CYS A 24 -2.57 -0.75 -0.10
C CYS A 24 -3.64 -0.36 -1.12
N GLY A 25 -3.61 -0.96 -2.31
CA GLY A 25 -4.55 -0.69 -3.41
C GLY A 25 -4.99 -1.97 -4.13
N ASP A 26 -5.97 -1.84 -5.02
CA ASP A 26 -6.60 -2.99 -5.68
C ASP A 26 -7.01 -2.77 -7.15
N SER A 27 -6.87 -1.56 -7.69
CA SER A 27 -7.33 -1.27 -9.05
C SER A 27 -6.50 -0.19 -9.78
N PRO A 28 -6.76 0.08 -11.08
CA PRO A 28 -5.90 0.98 -11.87
C PRO A 28 -5.80 2.41 -11.37
N ASN A 29 -6.81 2.94 -10.67
CA ASN A 29 -6.75 4.28 -10.09
C ASN A 29 -5.67 4.43 -9.01
N ASP A 30 -5.18 3.31 -8.46
CA ASP A 30 -4.12 3.26 -7.44
C ASP A 30 -2.72 3.28 -8.04
N THR A 31 -2.60 3.14 -9.36
CA THR A 31 -1.34 3.18 -10.11
C THR A 31 -0.39 4.32 -9.70
N PRO A 32 -0.84 5.59 -9.60
CA PRO A 32 0.06 6.67 -9.18
C PRO A 32 0.62 6.46 -7.77
N MET A 33 -0.14 5.81 -6.90
CA MET A 33 0.25 5.52 -5.51
C MET A 33 1.20 4.32 -5.46
N PHE A 34 1.01 3.31 -6.31
CA PHE A 34 1.95 2.20 -6.44
C PHE A 34 3.35 2.65 -6.85
N GLY A 35 3.45 3.57 -7.81
CA GLY A 35 4.73 4.12 -8.27
C GLY A 35 5.33 5.17 -7.33
N PHE A 36 4.53 5.78 -6.45
CA PHE A 36 5.01 6.82 -5.53
C PHE A 36 5.52 6.24 -4.20
N PHE A 37 4.82 5.28 -3.60
CA PHE A 37 5.22 4.73 -2.30
C PHE A 37 6.24 3.61 -2.42
N GLU A 38 7.32 3.71 -1.64
CA GLU A 38 8.31 2.64 -1.51
C GLU A 38 7.68 1.34 -0.99
N ASN A 39 6.79 1.44 0.00
CA ASN A 39 6.06 0.31 0.58
C ASN A 39 4.66 0.15 -0.04
N SER A 40 4.57 -0.08 -1.35
CA SER A 40 3.28 -0.22 -2.05
C SER A 40 2.84 -1.67 -2.26
N VAL A 41 1.62 -1.99 -1.83
CA VAL A 41 1.06 -3.35 -1.80
C VAL A 41 -0.24 -3.42 -2.59
N GLY A 42 -0.33 -4.38 -3.51
CA GLY A 42 -1.57 -4.72 -4.19
C GLY A 42 -2.26 -5.90 -3.51
N VAL A 43 -3.58 -5.85 -3.34
CA VAL A 43 -4.33 -7.06 -3.03
C VAL A 43 -4.56 -7.90 -4.28
N ALA A 44 -4.74 -9.23 -4.15
CA ALA A 44 -4.64 -10.14 -5.30
C ALA A 44 -5.60 -9.87 -6.47
N ASN A 45 -6.71 -9.14 -6.28
CA ASN A 45 -7.59 -8.74 -7.37
C ASN A 45 -7.05 -7.62 -8.26
N VAL A 46 -5.96 -6.96 -7.87
CA VAL A 46 -5.26 -6.01 -8.75
C VAL A 46 -4.69 -6.69 -9.99
N LEU A 47 -4.44 -8.01 -9.92
CA LEU A 47 -4.01 -8.83 -11.06
C LEU A 47 -5.08 -8.97 -12.15
N ASP A 48 -6.35 -8.71 -11.84
CA ASP A 48 -7.40 -8.68 -12.86
C ASP A 48 -7.18 -7.52 -13.86
N TYR A 49 -6.33 -6.55 -13.49
CA TYR A 49 -6.06 -5.34 -14.25
C TYR A 49 -4.60 -5.21 -14.69
N THR A 50 -3.80 -6.28 -14.69
CA THR A 50 -2.35 -6.20 -14.95
C THR A 50 -2.00 -5.44 -16.23
N ASP A 51 -2.79 -5.58 -17.30
CA ASP A 51 -2.57 -4.87 -18.56
C ASP A 51 -2.93 -3.38 -18.53
N GLU A 52 -3.66 -2.93 -17.50
CA GLU A 52 -4.14 -1.56 -17.30
C GLU A 52 -3.31 -0.79 -16.25
N LEU A 53 -2.41 -1.46 -15.52
CA LEU A 53 -1.56 -0.84 -14.50
C LEU A 53 -0.34 -0.16 -15.15
N GLU A 54 -0.28 1.17 -15.11
CA GLU A 54 0.92 1.89 -15.61
C GLU A 54 2.13 1.71 -14.66
N GLN A 55 1.88 1.44 -13.37
CA GLN A 55 2.87 1.16 -12.33
C GLN A 55 2.36 0.01 -11.47
N GLN A 56 3.26 -0.95 -11.20
CA GLN A 56 2.92 -2.12 -10.39
C GLN A 56 3.19 -1.87 -8.91
N PRO A 57 2.41 -2.49 -8.00
CA PRO A 57 2.78 -2.52 -6.60
C PRO A 57 4.09 -3.29 -6.40
N HIS A 58 4.87 -2.91 -5.39
CA HIS A 58 6.12 -3.60 -5.05
C HIS A 58 5.88 -4.97 -4.42
N TRP A 59 4.77 -5.15 -3.69
CA TRP A 59 4.36 -6.45 -3.15
C TRP A 59 2.91 -6.77 -3.50
N LEU A 60 2.59 -8.05 -3.49
CA LEU A 60 1.25 -8.55 -3.73
C LEU A 60 0.84 -9.50 -2.61
N THR A 61 -0.37 -9.33 -2.07
CA THR A 61 -0.98 -10.29 -1.16
C THR A 61 -1.50 -11.50 -1.94
N THR A 62 -1.65 -12.65 -1.28
CA THR A 62 -2.21 -13.85 -1.93
C THR A 62 -3.74 -13.84 -1.96
N LYS A 63 -4.37 -13.18 -0.98
CA LYS A 63 -5.83 -13.06 -0.87
C LYS A 63 -6.33 -11.80 -1.59
N ARG A 64 -7.60 -11.84 -2.01
CA ARG A 64 -8.28 -10.77 -2.74
C ARG A 64 -9.01 -9.81 -1.80
N ALA A 65 -9.20 -8.57 -2.23
CA ALA A 65 -10.02 -7.54 -1.57
C ALA A 65 -9.70 -7.42 -0.07
N ALA A 66 -10.74 -7.32 0.77
CA ALA A 66 -10.59 -7.19 2.22
C ALA A 66 -9.76 -8.32 2.86
N ALA A 67 -9.82 -9.54 2.32
CA ALA A 67 -9.01 -10.64 2.85
C ALA A 67 -7.51 -10.45 2.57
N GLY A 68 -7.15 -9.81 1.45
CA GLY A 68 -5.78 -9.39 1.15
C GLY A 68 -5.30 -8.29 2.11
N PHE A 69 -6.16 -7.31 2.41
CA PHE A 69 -5.83 -6.30 3.42
C PHE A 69 -5.58 -6.91 4.80
N VAL A 70 -6.40 -7.89 5.21
CA VAL A 70 -6.19 -8.62 6.48
C VAL A 70 -4.84 -9.34 6.48
N GLU A 71 -4.48 -10.02 5.40
CA GLU A 71 -3.18 -10.68 5.25
C GLU A 71 -2.01 -9.68 5.39
N LEU A 72 -2.10 -8.51 4.76
CA LEU A 72 -1.11 -7.45 4.92
C LEU A 72 -1.00 -7.00 6.39
N ALA A 73 -2.12 -6.74 7.04
CA ALA A 73 -2.15 -6.30 8.43
C ALA A 73 -1.56 -7.34 9.39
N GLU A 74 -1.86 -8.63 9.20
CA GLU A 74 -1.30 -9.74 9.97
C GLU A 74 0.24 -9.75 9.85
N ILE A 75 0.77 -9.65 8.63
CA ILE A 75 2.23 -9.63 8.38
C ILE A 75 2.91 -8.47 9.12
N LEU A 76 2.32 -7.27 9.07
CA LEU A 76 2.89 -6.09 9.74
C LEU A 76 2.88 -6.23 11.27
N LEU A 77 1.79 -6.75 11.84
CA LEU A 77 1.66 -6.96 13.28
C LEU A 77 2.63 -8.03 13.80
N ASP A 78 2.78 -9.13 13.04
CA ASP A 78 3.72 -10.20 13.37
C ASP A 78 5.17 -9.70 13.33
N ALA A 79 5.54 -8.93 12.29
CA ALA A 79 6.86 -8.33 12.17
C ALA A 79 7.17 -7.33 13.30
N HIS A 80 6.20 -6.50 13.67
CA HIS A 80 6.33 -5.56 14.79
C HIS A 80 6.52 -6.29 16.12
N SER A 81 5.75 -7.36 16.34
CA SER A 81 5.83 -8.17 17.55
C SER A 81 7.18 -8.90 17.67
N ALA A 82 7.77 -9.33 16.55
CA ALA A 82 9.08 -9.98 16.53
C ALA A 82 10.25 -9.01 16.72
N ALA A 83 10.05 -7.72 16.44
CA ALA A 83 11.06 -6.67 16.60
C ALA A 83 11.09 -6.06 18.02
N SER A 84 10.11 -6.39 18.87
CA SER A 84 9.95 -5.92 20.25
C SER A 84 10.56 -6.90 21.26
#